data_AF-A0A958J4R9-F1
#
_entry.id   AF-A0A958J4R9-F1
#
_cell.length_a   1.000
_cell.length_b   1.000
_cell.length_c   1.000
_cell.angle_alpha   90.00
_cell.angle_beta   90.00
_cell.angle_gamma   90.00
#
_symmetry.space_group_name_H-M   'P 1'
#
loop_
_entity.id
_entity.type
_entity.pdbx_description
1 polymer ?
#
loop_
_entity_poly.entity_id
_entity_poly.type
_entity_poly.pdbx_seq_one_letter_code
_entity_poly.pdbx_strand_id
1 'polypeptide(L)'
;LQYMSPGPNPSSSSIFDPSPLMHRVDQVINDYGGLTPEKRAPCLKAIGVMATVEGATRKPILFMSSHKRIDQQMMAGAFYEICYLDELHAKHGFASAALPSVLPPVELDTEEGSVHLIDGGISQNVPVDPAVRLGANRVIVIDISGRNWWLDRYGESHDTRPEWELAAGPETFCLRPPETFLIRPRQPLGPILKRAVAKSTRKFISAVGPIWPIFSLLKNKLGEDVAYEVMSYVALDPDYIRGVIERGYNETTAMLRNKRQIEFKHDAEEVLA
;
A
#
# COMPACT_ATOMS: atom_id res chain seq x y z
N LEU A 1 10.52 1.85 35.50
CA LEU A 1 11.20 2.61 34.42
C LEU A 1 10.34 2.53 33.17
N GLN A 2 9.36 3.44 33.05
CA GLN A 2 8.53 3.60 31.86
C GLN A 2 9.44 4.09 30.73
N TYR A 3 9.68 3.24 29.73
CA TYR A 3 10.44 3.60 28.54
C TYR A 3 9.60 4.59 27.72
N MET A 4 9.91 5.89 27.84
CA MET A 4 9.43 6.89 26.89
C MET A 4 10.26 6.75 25.60
N SER A 5 9.86 5.83 24.74
CA SER A 5 10.24 5.83 23.32
C SER A 5 9.07 6.45 22.55
N PRO A 6 9.30 7.34 21.56
CA PRO A 6 8.24 7.99 20.80
C PRO A 6 7.70 7.01 19.73
N GLY A 7 7.10 5.92 20.18
CA GLY A 7 6.24 5.07 19.38
C GLY A 7 4.87 5.06 20.05
N PRO A 8 3.76 5.00 19.30
CA PRO A 8 2.47 4.99 19.94
C PRO A 8 2.34 3.78 20.86
N ASN A 9 1.85 4.00 22.08
CA ASN A 9 1.75 2.93 23.07
C ASN A 9 0.91 1.78 22.52
N PRO A 10 1.28 0.51 22.77
CA PRO A 10 0.50 -0.63 22.32
C PRO A 10 -0.92 -0.61 22.91
N SER A 11 -1.90 -1.13 22.17
CA SER A 11 -3.24 -1.39 22.69
C SER A 11 -3.35 -2.85 23.17
N SER A 12 -4.49 -3.24 23.74
CA SER A 12 -4.77 -4.65 24.06
C SER A 12 -4.84 -5.55 22.82
N SER A 13 -4.97 -4.97 21.62
CA SER A 13 -5.21 -5.68 20.35
C SER A 13 -4.10 -5.52 19.31
N SER A 14 -3.11 -4.64 19.52
CA SER A 14 -2.13 -4.30 18.49
C SER A 14 -0.81 -3.75 19.06
N ILE A 15 0.25 -3.84 18.25
CA ILE A 15 1.59 -3.38 18.61
C ILE A 15 1.67 -1.85 18.69
N PHE A 16 0.89 -1.13 17.90
CA PHE A 16 0.95 0.33 17.77
C PHE A 16 -0.45 0.98 17.88
N ASP A 17 -0.57 2.08 18.63
CA ASP A 17 -1.75 2.97 18.59
C ASP A 17 -1.65 4.04 17.47
N PRO A 18 -2.33 3.90 16.33
CA PRO A 18 -2.18 4.85 15.22
C PRO A 18 -2.74 6.25 15.49
N SER A 19 -3.47 6.48 16.59
CA SER A 19 -4.28 7.70 16.81
C SER A 19 -3.50 9.01 16.65
N PRO A 20 -2.29 9.19 17.22
CA PRO A 20 -1.54 10.44 17.06
C PRO A 20 -1.16 10.74 15.61
N LEU A 21 -0.77 9.70 14.85
CA LEU A 21 -0.41 9.86 13.45
C LEU A 21 -1.66 10.12 12.60
N MET A 22 -2.76 9.42 12.88
CA MET A 22 -4.06 9.64 12.23
C MET A 22 -4.53 11.08 12.38
N HIS A 23 -4.55 11.62 13.61
CA HIS A 23 -4.89 13.02 13.85
C HIS A 23 -3.96 13.99 13.13
N ARG A 24 -2.65 13.71 13.09
CA ARG A 24 -1.69 14.56 12.40
C ARG A 24 -1.92 14.57 10.88
N VAL A 25 -2.24 13.42 10.29
CA VAL A 25 -2.55 13.31 8.86
C VAL A 25 -3.85 14.06 8.54
N ASP A 26 -4.90 13.91 9.36
CA ASP A 26 -6.15 14.66 9.18
C ASP A 26 -5.95 16.18 9.30
N GLN A 27 -5.14 16.63 10.27
CA GLN A 27 -4.78 18.04 10.38
C GLN A 27 -4.12 18.56 9.09
N VAL A 28 -3.13 17.83 8.57
CA VAL A 28 -2.46 18.21 7.32
C VAL A 28 -3.44 18.21 6.16
N ILE A 29 -4.29 17.19 6.01
CA ILE A 29 -5.33 17.15 4.97
C ILE A 29 -6.19 18.42 5.02
N ASN A 30 -6.66 18.79 6.20
CA ASN A 30 -7.50 19.98 6.41
C ASN A 30 -6.75 21.29 6.12
N ASP A 31 -5.49 21.41 6.52
CA ASP A 31 -4.64 22.57 6.25
C ASP A 31 -4.45 22.81 4.73
N TYR A 32 -4.55 21.76 3.91
CA TYR A 32 -4.49 21.82 2.45
C TYR A 32 -5.87 21.75 1.76
N GLY A 33 -6.95 22.04 2.48
CA GLY A 33 -8.30 22.19 1.94
C GLY A 33 -9.21 20.97 2.11
N GLY A 34 -8.72 19.83 2.60
CA GLY A 34 -9.53 18.63 2.76
C GLY A 34 -9.62 17.78 1.48
N LEU A 35 -10.40 16.69 1.54
CA LEU A 35 -10.51 15.73 0.43
C LEU A 35 -11.88 15.71 -0.27
N THR A 36 -12.79 16.62 0.10
CA THR A 36 -14.06 16.75 -0.64
C THR A 36 -13.81 17.15 -2.10
N PRO A 37 -14.64 16.71 -3.04
CA PRO A 37 -14.49 17.02 -4.45
C PRO A 37 -14.49 18.53 -4.78
N GLU A 38 -15.06 19.38 -3.94
CA GLU A 38 -15.15 20.84 -4.10
C GLU A 38 -13.93 21.56 -3.54
N LYS A 39 -13.31 21.03 -2.49
CA LYS A 39 -12.22 21.71 -1.79
C LYS A 39 -10.83 21.20 -2.19
N ARG A 40 -10.71 19.94 -2.61
CA ARG A 40 -9.44 19.36 -3.03
C ARG A 40 -8.91 20.02 -4.31
N ALA A 41 -7.63 19.78 -4.61
CA ALA A 41 -7.00 20.30 -5.82
C ALA A 41 -7.85 19.99 -7.09
N PRO A 42 -8.13 20.98 -7.98
CA PRO A 42 -9.04 20.78 -9.11
C PRO A 42 -8.63 19.68 -10.11
N CYS A 43 -7.35 19.31 -10.13
CA CYS A 43 -6.82 18.21 -10.94
C CYS A 43 -7.12 16.82 -10.33
N LEU A 44 -7.42 16.73 -9.04
CA LEU A 44 -7.73 15.49 -8.33
C LEU A 44 -9.22 15.16 -8.49
N LYS A 45 -9.54 14.35 -9.50
CA LYS A 45 -10.94 14.05 -9.88
C LYS A 45 -11.60 12.99 -9.02
N ALA A 46 -10.84 12.03 -8.51
CA ALA A 46 -11.30 10.95 -7.65
C ALA A 46 -10.18 10.56 -6.67
N ILE A 47 -10.58 10.09 -5.49
CA ILE A 47 -9.69 9.46 -4.51
C ILE A 47 -10.36 8.17 -4.07
N GLY A 48 -9.61 7.07 -4.05
CA GLY A 48 -10.09 5.77 -3.61
C GLY A 48 -9.13 5.15 -2.61
N VAL A 49 -9.67 4.48 -1.59
CA VAL A 49 -8.90 3.75 -0.58
C VAL A 49 -9.48 2.34 -0.48
N MET A 50 -8.66 1.34 -0.80
CA MET A 50 -9.04 -0.07 -0.74
C MET A 50 -8.77 -0.61 0.66
N ALA A 51 -9.75 -1.27 1.26
CA ALA A 51 -9.62 -1.99 2.52
C ALA A 51 -10.27 -3.36 2.42
N THR A 52 -10.06 -4.19 3.44
CA THR A 52 -10.66 -5.52 3.52
C THR A 52 -11.62 -5.58 4.69
N VAL A 53 -12.88 -5.96 4.47
CA VAL A 53 -13.83 -6.22 5.56
C VAL A 53 -13.39 -7.47 6.33
N GLU A 54 -13.28 -7.32 7.65
CA GLU A 54 -12.97 -8.40 8.57
C GLU A 54 -14.19 -9.33 8.71
N GLY A 55 -13.97 -10.64 8.64
CA GLY A 55 -15.02 -11.63 8.77
C GLY A 55 -14.61 -13.00 8.24
N ALA A 56 -15.55 -13.95 8.30
CA ALA A 56 -15.34 -15.31 7.80
C ALA A 56 -15.04 -15.34 6.28
N THR A 57 -15.67 -14.43 5.53
CA THR A 57 -15.39 -14.20 4.11
C THR A 57 -14.75 -12.83 3.98
N ARG A 58 -13.47 -12.79 3.58
CA ARG A 58 -12.78 -11.53 3.29
C ARG A 58 -13.40 -10.89 2.08
N LYS A 59 -13.86 -9.64 2.24
CA LYS A 59 -14.55 -8.89 1.19
C LYS A 59 -13.81 -7.58 0.94
N PRO A 60 -13.26 -7.34 -0.26
CA PRO A 60 -12.59 -6.09 -0.55
C PRO A 60 -13.64 -4.97 -0.70
N ILE A 61 -13.36 -3.80 -0.13
CA ILE A 61 -14.21 -2.61 -0.21
C ILE A 61 -13.37 -1.40 -0.58
N LEU A 62 -13.83 -0.65 -1.57
CA LEU A 62 -13.25 0.61 -2.03
C LEU A 62 -14.06 1.77 -1.48
N PHE A 63 -13.48 2.53 -0.55
CA PHE A 63 -14.02 3.82 -0.15
C PHE A 63 -13.62 4.87 -1.17
N MET A 64 -14.59 5.56 -1.78
CA MET A 64 -14.33 6.43 -2.92
C MET A 64 -15.03 7.78 -2.80
N SER A 65 -14.24 8.85 -2.98
CA SER A 65 -14.75 10.22 -3.14
C SER A 65 -14.51 10.71 -4.57
N SER A 66 -15.58 10.88 -5.33
CA SER A 66 -15.55 11.24 -6.75
C SER A 66 -16.81 11.97 -7.18
N HIS A 67 -16.67 12.97 -8.07
CA HIS A 67 -17.80 13.62 -8.75
C HIS A 67 -18.55 12.67 -9.69
N LYS A 68 -17.87 11.64 -10.19
CA LYS A 68 -18.41 10.65 -11.13
C LYS A 68 -18.48 9.30 -10.44
N ARG A 69 -19.67 8.71 -10.41
CA ARG A 69 -19.85 7.30 -10.04
C ARG A 69 -19.50 6.41 -11.21
N ILE A 70 -18.90 5.26 -10.92
CA ILE A 70 -18.65 4.19 -11.90
C ILE A 70 -20.02 3.61 -12.28
N ASP A 71 -20.25 3.44 -13.58
CA ASP A 71 -21.48 2.83 -14.09
C ASP A 71 -21.64 1.40 -13.55
N GLN A 72 -22.86 1.00 -13.20
CA GLN A 72 -23.15 -0.35 -12.72
C GLN A 72 -22.75 -1.41 -13.76
N GLN A 73 -22.87 -1.13 -15.05
CA GLN A 73 -22.39 -2.04 -16.10
C GLN A 73 -20.87 -2.20 -16.05
N MET A 74 -20.14 -1.12 -15.79
CA MET A 74 -18.69 -1.12 -15.59
C MET A 74 -18.27 -1.76 -14.26
N MET A 75 -19.20 -2.11 -13.38
CA MET A 75 -18.95 -2.87 -12.15
C MET A 75 -19.17 -4.37 -12.33
N ALA A 76 -19.67 -4.82 -13.48
CA ALA A 76 -19.75 -6.24 -13.79
C ALA A 76 -18.37 -6.89 -13.62
N GLY A 77 -18.29 -7.87 -12.73
CA GLY A 77 -17.07 -8.61 -12.45
C GLY A 77 -16.02 -7.97 -11.59
N ALA A 78 -16.31 -6.82 -11.00
CA ALA A 78 -15.48 -6.32 -9.93
C ALA A 78 -15.51 -7.31 -8.75
N PHE A 79 -14.34 -7.66 -8.23
CA PHE A 79 -14.19 -8.50 -7.03
C PHE A 79 -14.20 -7.68 -5.73
N TYR A 80 -14.75 -6.47 -5.77
CA TYR A 80 -14.80 -5.53 -4.65
C TYR A 80 -16.09 -4.72 -4.71
N GLU A 81 -16.50 -4.19 -3.56
CA GLU A 81 -17.61 -3.24 -3.46
C GLU A 81 -17.14 -1.80 -3.37
N ILE A 82 -18.04 -0.85 -3.62
CA ILE A 82 -17.73 0.57 -3.54
C ILE A 82 -18.64 1.23 -2.52
N CYS A 83 -18.04 1.89 -1.54
CA CYS A 83 -18.71 2.83 -0.66
C CYS A 83 -18.37 4.26 -1.12
N TYR A 84 -19.38 4.98 -1.61
CA TYR A 84 -19.20 6.37 -2.05
C TYR A 84 -19.33 7.30 -0.85
N LEU A 85 -18.34 8.17 -0.67
CA LEU A 85 -18.28 9.13 0.42
C LEU A 85 -17.97 10.52 -0.14
N ASP A 86 -18.57 11.55 0.45
CA ASP A 86 -18.25 12.94 0.08
C ASP A 86 -16.80 13.26 0.47
N GLU A 87 -16.37 12.81 1.65
CA GLU A 87 -15.02 13.06 2.17
C GLU A 87 -14.34 11.78 2.63
N LEU A 88 -13.04 11.68 2.35
CA LEU A 88 -12.17 10.67 2.94
C LEU A 88 -11.29 11.32 4.00
N HIS A 89 -11.18 10.66 5.14
CA HIS A 89 -10.28 11.00 6.23
C HIS A 89 -9.11 10.02 6.35
N ALA A 90 -8.09 10.38 7.13
CA ALA A 90 -6.95 9.54 7.45
C ALA A 90 -7.37 8.16 7.95
N LYS A 91 -8.48 8.08 8.70
CA LYS A 91 -9.05 6.82 9.21
C LYS A 91 -9.28 5.76 8.11
N HIS A 92 -9.67 6.15 6.90
CA HIS A 92 -9.80 5.20 5.77
C HIS A 92 -8.43 4.66 5.33
N GLY A 93 -7.42 5.52 5.28
CA GLY A 93 -6.04 5.12 5.00
C GLY A 93 -5.48 4.18 6.07
N PHE A 94 -5.79 4.43 7.34
CA PHE A 94 -5.43 3.53 8.44
C PHE A 94 -6.17 2.20 8.39
N ALA A 95 -7.43 2.18 7.96
CA ALA A 95 -8.14 0.93 7.68
C ALA A 95 -7.43 0.11 6.59
N SER A 96 -7.00 0.78 5.51
CA SER A 96 -6.25 0.16 4.41
C SER A 96 -4.86 -0.36 4.83
N ALA A 97 -4.27 0.19 5.88
CA ALA A 97 -2.96 -0.20 6.40
C ALA A 97 -3.03 -1.06 7.68
N ALA A 98 -4.23 -1.46 8.12
CA ALA A 98 -4.45 -2.17 9.38
C ALA A 98 -4.01 -3.64 9.30
N LEU A 99 -2.69 -3.85 9.17
CA LEU A 99 -2.08 -5.17 9.06
C LEU A 99 -2.34 -5.95 10.37
N PRO A 100 -2.98 -7.13 10.29
CA PRO A 100 -3.34 -7.90 11.47
C PRO A 100 -2.16 -8.12 12.41
N SER A 101 -2.43 -8.00 13.71
CA SER A 101 -1.44 -8.05 14.81
C SER A 101 -0.46 -6.88 14.90
N VAL A 102 -0.26 -6.10 13.83
CA VAL A 102 0.63 -4.91 13.84
C VAL A 102 -0.16 -3.65 14.18
N LEU A 103 -1.23 -3.40 13.44
CA LEU A 103 -2.14 -2.29 13.64
C LEU A 103 -3.54 -2.83 14.01
N PRO A 104 -4.31 -2.10 14.83
CA PRO A 104 -5.63 -2.55 15.22
C PRO A 104 -6.59 -2.45 14.01
N PRO A 105 -7.59 -3.34 13.90
CA PRO A 105 -8.68 -3.16 12.95
C PRO A 105 -9.37 -1.79 13.16
N VAL A 106 -9.87 -1.22 12.07
CA VAL A 106 -10.54 0.08 12.08
C VAL A 106 -12.02 -0.10 11.81
N GLU A 107 -12.86 0.43 12.68
CA GLU A 107 -14.30 0.44 12.52
C GLU A 107 -14.76 1.68 11.74
N LEU A 108 -15.50 1.51 10.64
CA LEU A 108 -16.04 2.62 9.84
C LEU A 108 -17.53 2.43 9.56
N ASP A 109 -18.27 3.53 9.59
CA ASP A 109 -19.69 3.55 9.23
C ASP A 109 -19.86 3.52 7.71
N THR A 110 -20.78 2.68 7.24
CA THR A 110 -21.20 2.58 5.84
C THR A 110 -22.73 2.73 5.74
N GLU A 111 -23.27 2.81 4.52
CA GLU A 111 -24.72 2.84 4.30
C GLU A 111 -25.44 1.59 4.88
N GLU A 112 -24.74 0.46 5.00
CA GLU A 112 -25.28 -0.81 5.51
C GLU A 112 -25.02 -1.02 7.01
N GLY A 113 -24.36 -0.07 7.67
CA GLY A 113 -23.97 -0.13 9.08
C GLY A 113 -22.46 -0.06 9.30
N SER A 114 -22.04 -0.32 10.52
CA SER A 114 -20.62 -0.29 10.91
C SER A 114 -19.89 -1.57 10.50
N VAL A 115 -18.72 -1.42 9.87
CA VAL A 115 -17.86 -2.53 9.42
C VAL A 115 -16.47 -2.44 10.04
N HIS A 116 -15.92 -3.61 10.40
CA HIS A 116 -14.53 -3.73 10.84
C HIS A 116 -13.64 -3.97 9.63
N LEU A 117 -12.53 -3.23 9.55
CA LEU A 117 -11.65 -3.23 8.40
C LEU A 117 -10.21 -3.55 8.79
N ILE A 118 -9.56 -4.31 7.93
CA ILE A 118 -8.14 -4.65 7.98
C ILE A 118 -7.45 -4.28 6.66
N ASP A 119 -6.14 -4.48 6.64
CA ASP A 119 -5.25 -4.14 5.53
C ASP A 119 -5.81 -4.52 4.14
N GLY A 120 -5.84 -3.54 3.23
CA GLY A 120 -6.35 -3.70 1.88
C GLY A 120 -5.49 -4.61 1.02
N GLY A 121 -4.18 -4.70 1.30
CA GLY A 121 -3.24 -5.58 0.63
C GLY A 121 -3.47 -7.07 0.85
N ILE A 122 -4.26 -7.44 1.87
CA ILE A 122 -4.76 -8.81 2.04
C ILE A 122 -5.67 -9.23 0.87
N SER A 123 -6.46 -8.28 0.38
CA SER A 123 -7.40 -8.50 -0.72
C SER A 123 -6.84 -8.07 -2.07
N GLN A 124 -6.31 -6.84 -2.15
CA GLN A 124 -5.72 -6.25 -3.34
C GLN A 124 -4.56 -5.33 -2.98
N ASN A 125 -3.32 -5.81 -3.14
CA ASN A 125 -2.12 -5.04 -2.85
C ASN A 125 -1.91 -3.85 -3.79
N VAL A 126 -2.36 -3.95 -5.05
CA VAL A 126 -2.27 -2.86 -6.03
C VAL A 126 -3.62 -2.71 -6.75
N PRO A 127 -4.47 -1.74 -6.34
CA PRO A 127 -5.83 -1.61 -6.85
C PRO A 127 -5.87 -0.91 -8.23
N VAL A 128 -5.35 -1.58 -9.27
CA VAL A 128 -5.36 -1.05 -10.65
C VAL A 128 -6.76 -1.05 -11.26
N ASP A 129 -7.55 -2.11 -11.01
CA ASP A 129 -8.89 -2.29 -11.56
C ASP A 129 -9.85 -1.10 -11.26
N PRO A 130 -9.92 -0.58 -10.01
CA PRO A 130 -10.64 0.66 -9.72
C PRO A 130 -10.26 1.86 -10.58
N ALA A 131 -8.96 2.08 -10.83
CA ALA A 131 -8.51 3.21 -11.63
C ALA A 131 -8.97 3.08 -13.09
N VAL A 132 -8.91 1.88 -13.65
CA VAL A 132 -9.37 1.60 -15.02
C VAL A 132 -10.89 1.76 -15.13
N ARG A 133 -11.65 1.25 -14.16
CA ARG A 133 -13.11 1.43 -14.08
C ARG A 133 -13.55 2.89 -13.97
N LEU A 134 -12.70 3.75 -13.39
CA LEU A 134 -12.90 5.20 -13.36
C LEU A 134 -12.57 5.90 -14.70
N GLY A 135 -12.04 5.16 -15.68
CA GLY A 135 -11.70 5.65 -17.01
C GLY A 135 -10.22 5.98 -17.19
N ALA A 136 -9.31 5.43 -16.37
CA ALA A 136 -7.88 5.63 -16.57
C ALA A 136 -7.36 4.79 -17.75
N ASN A 137 -6.88 5.45 -18.80
CA ASN A 137 -6.17 4.81 -19.91
C ASN A 137 -4.68 4.57 -19.64
N ARG A 138 -4.12 5.31 -18.68
CA ARG A 138 -2.71 5.24 -18.27
C ARG A 138 -2.64 5.16 -16.75
N VAL A 139 -1.99 4.12 -16.24
CA VAL A 139 -1.89 3.89 -14.80
C VAL A 139 -0.42 3.92 -14.38
N ILE A 140 -0.09 4.87 -13.50
CA ILE A 140 1.21 4.87 -12.81
C ILE A 140 1.02 4.10 -11.51
N VAL A 141 1.80 3.03 -11.34
CA VAL A 141 1.79 2.19 -10.15
C VAL A 141 3.05 2.48 -9.34
N ILE A 142 2.88 2.78 -8.05
CA ILE A 142 3.97 2.89 -7.09
C ILE A 142 3.82 1.72 -6.11
N ASP A 143 4.55 0.64 -6.39
CA ASP A 143 4.59 -0.55 -5.53
C ASP A 143 5.82 -0.46 -4.63
N ILE A 144 5.63 -0.20 -3.35
CA ILE A 144 6.72 -0.10 -2.38
C ILE A 144 7.09 -1.44 -1.74
N SER A 145 6.53 -2.56 -2.22
CA SER A 145 6.79 -3.87 -1.65
C SER A 145 8.19 -4.40 -2.00
N GLY A 146 8.83 -5.08 -1.05
CA GLY A 146 10.03 -5.88 -1.28
C GLY A 146 9.74 -7.24 -1.96
N ARG A 147 8.58 -7.42 -2.61
CA ARG A 147 8.11 -8.74 -3.09
C ARG A 147 9.13 -9.43 -4.01
N ASN A 148 9.74 -8.70 -4.94
CA ASN A 148 10.75 -9.28 -5.83
C ASN A 148 11.93 -9.88 -5.08
N TRP A 149 12.40 -9.20 -4.03
CA TRP A 149 13.52 -9.70 -3.25
C TRP A 149 13.18 -11.03 -2.58
N TRP A 150 11.94 -11.19 -2.10
CA TRP A 150 11.46 -12.46 -1.53
C TRP A 150 11.43 -13.57 -2.57
N LEU A 151 10.92 -13.29 -3.77
CA LEU A 151 10.87 -14.24 -4.87
C LEU A 151 12.27 -14.67 -5.31
N ASP A 152 13.14 -13.69 -5.59
CA ASP A 152 14.53 -13.90 -5.99
C ASP A 152 15.28 -14.76 -4.96
N ARG A 153 15.09 -14.46 -3.67
CA ARG A 153 15.77 -15.16 -2.59
C ARG A 153 15.35 -16.62 -2.47
N TYR A 154 14.08 -16.93 -2.70
CA TYR A 154 13.55 -18.29 -2.57
C TYR A 154 13.48 -19.03 -3.91
N GLY A 155 13.95 -18.41 -5.00
CA GLY A 155 13.92 -19.00 -6.33
C GLY A 155 12.51 -19.15 -6.90
N GLU A 156 11.57 -18.33 -6.41
CA GLU A 156 10.19 -18.32 -6.88
C GLU A 156 10.08 -17.46 -8.14
N SER A 157 9.15 -17.83 -9.02
CA SER A 157 8.89 -17.05 -10.22
C SER A 157 8.28 -15.70 -9.85
N HIS A 158 8.68 -14.64 -10.56
CA HIS A 158 7.97 -13.38 -10.45
C HIS A 158 6.54 -13.53 -10.94
N ASP A 159 5.65 -12.68 -10.42
CA ASP A 159 4.28 -12.56 -10.92
C ASP A 159 4.35 -12.27 -12.44
N THR A 160 4.17 -13.32 -13.24
CA THR A 160 4.04 -13.26 -14.69
C THR A 160 2.62 -13.65 -15.04
N ARG A 161 2.10 -13.05 -16.11
CA ARG A 161 0.78 -13.43 -16.60
C ARG A 161 0.78 -14.92 -16.97
N PRO A 162 -0.22 -15.71 -16.56
CA PRO A 162 -0.36 -17.07 -17.02
C PRO A 162 -0.54 -17.09 -18.54
N GLU A 163 0.16 -17.98 -19.24
CA GLU A 163 0.07 -18.11 -20.70
C GLU A 163 -1.33 -18.50 -21.19
N TRP A 164 -2.21 -18.99 -20.31
CA TRP A 164 -3.56 -19.44 -20.63
C TRP A 164 -4.62 -18.33 -20.55
N GLU A 165 -4.27 -17.11 -20.14
CA GLU A 165 -5.25 -16.01 -20.06
C GLU A 165 -5.60 -15.43 -21.45
N LEU A 166 -6.81 -15.70 -21.92
CA LEU A 166 -7.37 -15.03 -23.12
C LEU A 166 -7.61 -13.54 -22.83
N ALA A 167 -7.12 -12.66 -23.71
CA ALA A 167 -7.43 -11.24 -23.63
C ALA A 167 -8.94 -11.02 -23.77
N ALA A 168 -9.55 -10.41 -22.77
CA ALA A 168 -10.91 -9.92 -22.81
C ALA A 168 -11.08 -8.92 -23.97
N GLY A 169 -12.22 -8.98 -24.68
CA GLY A 169 -12.58 -7.95 -25.64
C GLY A 169 -12.74 -6.59 -24.93
N PRO A 170 -12.63 -5.45 -25.65
CA PRO A 170 -12.74 -4.11 -25.07
C PRO A 170 -14.03 -3.85 -24.26
N GLU A 171 -15.07 -4.65 -24.53
CA GLU A 171 -16.42 -4.56 -24.00
C GLU A 171 -16.76 -5.68 -22.99
N THR A 172 -15.79 -6.52 -22.57
CA THR A 172 -16.06 -7.65 -21.66
C THR A 172 -15.64 -7.38 -20.21
N PHE A 173 -16.23 -8.17 -19.30
CA PHE A 173 -16.15 -8.20 -17.83
C PHE A 173 -14.79 -7.88 -17.17
N CYS A 174 -13.66 -8.05 -17.88
CA CYS A 174 -12.33 -7.73 -17.39
C CYS A 174 -11.82 -6.43 -18.01
N LEU A 175 -11.84 -5.36 -17.23
CA LEU A 175 -11.31 -4.07 -17.64
C LEU A 175 -9.80 -4.07 -17.51
N ARG A 176 -9.14 -3.89 -18.65
CA ARG A 176 -7.69 -3.90 -18.77
C ARG A 176 -7.16 -2.47 -18.74
N PRO A 177 -6.14 -2.13 -17.93
CA PRO A 177 -5.41 -0.88 -18.12
C PRO A 177 -4.71 -0.93 -19.49
N PRO A 178 -4.96 0.03 -20.39
CA PRO A 178 -4.32 0.03 -21.71
C PRO A 178 -2.79 0.16 -21.63
N GLU A 179 -2.33 0.90 -20.62
CA GLU A 179 -0.95 1.34 -20.49
C GLU A 179 -0.57 1.46 -19.00
N THR A 180 0.49 0.76 -18.56
CA THR A 180 0.97 0.82 -17.18
C THR A 180 2.43 1.28 -17.07
N PHE A 181 2.75 2.01 -16.00
CA PHE A 181 4.11 2.39 -15.64
C PHE A 181 4.37 2.04 -14.17
N LEU A 182 5.17 1.01 -13.93
CA LEU A 182 5.43 0.45 -12.60
C LEU A 182 6.75 0.97 -12.03
N ILE A 183 6.65 1.63 -10.88
CA ILE A 183 7.77 2.00 -10.02
C ILE A 183 7.79 1.01 -8.85
N ARG A 184 8.94 0.35 -8.63
CA ARG A 184 9.15 -0.58 -7.52
C ARG A 184 10.59 -0.56 -7.02
N PRO A 185 10.84 -0.86 -5.73
CA PRO A 185 12.19 -1.05 -5.22
C PRO A 185 12.96 -2.09 -6.04
N ARG A 186 14.18 -1.74 -6.44
CA ARG A 186 15.09 -2.64 -7.16
C ARG A 186 16.09 -3.34 -6.24
N GLN A 187 16.17 -2.88 -5.00
CA GLN A 187 17.10 -3.39 -3.98
C GLN A 187 16.36 -3.65 -2.67
N PRO A 188 16.83 -4.59 -1.84
CA PRO A 188 16.24 -4.88 -0.53
C PRO A 188 16.24 -3.68 0.40
N LEU A 189 15.27 -3.66 1.31
CA LEU A 189 15.09 -2.60 2.31
C LEU A 189 15.88 -2.85 3.60
N GLY A 190 16.13 -4.12 3.94
CA GLY A 190 16.86 -4.57 5.12
C GLY A 190 18.24 -3.93 5.29
N PRO A 191 19.06 -3.77 4.23
CA PRO A 191 20.33 -3.05 4.33
C PRO A 191 20.19 -1.56 4.69
N ILE A 192 19.06 -0.93 4.39
CA ILE A 192 18.77 0.44 4.81
C ILE A 192 18.53 0.46 6.32
N LEU A 193 17.67 -0.44 6.81
CA LEU A 193 17.39 -0.57 8.25
C LEU A 193 18.67 -0.90 9.03
N LYS A 194 19.44 -1.90 8.58
CA LYS A 194 20.72 -2.28 9.19
C LYS A 194 21.66 -1.08 9.33
N ARG A 195 21.82 -0.28 8.28
CA ARG A 195 22.65 0.95 8.35
C ARG A 195 22.12 1.97 9.34
N ALA A 196 20.80 2.13 9.44
CA ALA A 196 20.16 3.07 10.35
C ALA A 196 20.35 2.69 11.83
N VAL A 197 20.29 1.40 12.17
CA VAL A 197 20.18 0.95 13.57
C VAL A 197 21.35 0.12 14.11
N ALA A 198 22.21 -0.46 13.25
CA ALA A 198 23.23 -1.44 13.70
C ALA A 198 24.27 -0.88 14.68
N LYS A 199 24.45 0.44 14.76
CA LYS A 199 25.40 1.07 15.68
C LYS A 199 24.91 1.13 17.13
N SER A 200 23.63 0.87 17.41
CA SER A 200 23.07 0.95 18.75
C SER A 200 21.90 -0.01 18.93
N THR A 201 22.08 -1.02 19.76
CA THR A 201 21.00 -1.95 20.16
C THR A 201 19.82 -1.18 20.77
N ARG A 202 20.09 -0.13 21.55
CA ARG A 202 19.03 0.72 22.11
C ARG A 202 18.23 1.42 21.01
N LYS A 203 18.89 1.94 19.98
CA LYS A 203 18.23 2.57 18.82
C LYS A 203 17.43 1.54 18.03
N PHE A 204 17.96 0.33 17.87
CA PHE A 204 17.22 -0.73 17.19
C PHE A 204 15.96 -1.13 17.96
N ILE A 205 16.07 -1.34 19.28
CA ILE A 205 14.91 -1.61 20.13
C ILE A 205 13.87 -0.48 20.03
N SER A 206 14.28 0.79 19.98
CA SER A 206 13.32 1.88 19.78
C SER A 206 12.68 1.88 18.38
N ALA A 207 13.42 1.46 17.36
CA ALA A 207 12.95 1.44 15.96
C ALA A 207 11.89 0.36 15.72
N VAL A 208 12.07 -0.83 16.29
CA VAL A 208 11.11 -1.95 16.10
C VAL A 208 10.17 -2.12 17.30
N GLY A 209 10.43 -1.48 18.43
CA GLY A 209 9.58 -1.52 19.61
C GLY A 209 9.42 -2.95 20.18
N PRO A 210 8.18 -3.38 20.53
CA PRO A 210 7.95 -4.62 21.27
C PRO A 210 8.23 -5.89 20.46
N ILE A 211 8.37 -5.80 19.13
CA ILE A 211 8.70 -6.94 18.27
C ILE A 211 10.21 -7.23 18.19
N TRP A 212 11.06 -6.47 18.89
CA TRP A 212 12.50 -6.74 18.99
C TRP A 212 12.87 -8.21 19.26
N PRO A 213 12.20 -8.97 20.15
CA PRO A 213 12.52 -10.38 20.37
C PRO A 213 12.39 -11.24 19.10
N ILE A 214 11.49 -10.88 18.18
CA ILE A 214 11.28 -11.57 16.90
C ILE A 214 12.54 -11.46 16.04
N PHE A 215 13.23 -10.31 16.04
CA PHE A 215 14.48 -10.14 15.28
C PHE A 215 15.53 -11.18 15.68
N SER A 216 15.72 -11.41 16.99
CA SER A 216 16.71 -12.38 17.48
C SER A 216 16.35 -13.81 17.03
N LEU A 217 15.06 -14.17 17.07
CA LEU A 217 14.58 -15.46 16.61
C LEU A 217 14.76 -15.64 15.09
N LEU A 218 14.40 -14.63 14.30
CA LEU A 218 14.57 -14.65 12.85
C LEU A 218 16.04 -14.74 12.45
N LYS A 219 16.90 -13.94 13.10
CA LYS A 219 18.34 -13.94 12.83
C LYS A 219 18.95 -15.32 13.06
N ASN A 220 18.55 -16.00 14.15
CA ASN A 220 19.05 -17.34 14.47
C ASN A 220 18.53 -18.42 13.52
N LYS A 221 17.30 -18.30 13.01
CA LYS A 221 16.67 -19.32 12.15
C LYS A 221 16.91 -19.13 10.65
N LEU A 222 16.89 -17.89 10.18
CA LEU A 222 16.81 -17.54 8.75
C LEU A 222 18.00 -16.69 8.28
N GLY A 223 18.90 -16.32 9.19
CA GLY A 223 20.04 -15.47 8.93
C GLY A 223 19.74 -13.98 9.11
N GLU A 224 20.80 -13.20 9.21
CA GLU A 224 20.74 -11.78 9.54
C GLU A 224 20.05 -10.95 8.45
N ASP A 225 20.33 -11.21 7.17
CA ASP A 225 19.77 -10.43 6.07
C ASP A 225 18.24 -10.56 6.01
N VAL A 226 17.71 -11.77 6.19
CA VAL A 226 16.26 -12.01 6.27
C VAL A 226 15.65 -11.31 7.47
N ALA A 227 16.30 -11.39 8.63
CA ALA A 227 15.80 -10.75 9.83
C ALA A 227 15.65 -9.23 9.63
N TYR A 228 16.64 -8.58 9.01
CA TYR A 228 16.54 -7.14 8.69
C TYR A 228 15.50 -6.85 7.62
N GLU A 229 15.34 -7.69 6.60
CA GLU A 229 14.30 -7.47 5.59
C GLU A 229 12.91 -7.55 6.21
N VAL A 230 12.62 -8.56 7.04
CA VAL A 230 11.32 -8.67 7.73
C VAL A 230 11.07 -7.45 8.62
N MET A 231 12.07 -7.05 9.41
CA MET A 231 11.92 -5.90 10.32
C MET A 231 11.73 -4.58 9.56
N SER A 232 12.16 -4.48 8.30
CA SER A 232 12.02 -3.26 7.50
C SER A 232 10.56 -2.82 7.27
N TYR A 233 9.60 -3.76 7.31
CA TYR A 233 8.17 -3.48 7.10
C TYR A 233 7.49 -2.84 8.31
N VAL A 234 8.11 -2.95 9.48
CA VAL A 234 7.53 -2.60 10.79
C VAL A 234 8.42 -1.64 11.58
N ALA A 235 9.58 -1.26 11.03
CA ALA A 235 10.52 -0.37 11.67
C ALA A 235 10.10 1.10 11.52
N LEU A 236 10.03 1.80 12.65
CA LEU A 236 9.78 3.23 12.76
C LEU A 236 11.05 3.92 13.27
N ASP A 237 11.95 4.26 12.34
CA ASP A 237 13.17 5.02 12.64
C ASP A 237 13.36 6.16 11.64
N PRO A 238 13.65 7.40 12.07
CA PRO A 238 13.78 8.53 11.15
C PRO A 238 14.87 8.35 10.10
N ASP A 239 16.00 7.74 10.43
CA ASP A 239 17.09 7.54 9.46
C ASP A 239 16.76 6.42 8.48
N TYR A 240 16.07 5.37 8.95
CA TYR A 240 15.52 4.34 8.08
C TYR A 240 14.51 4.93 7.09
N ILE A 241 13.52 5.71 7.58
CA ILE A 241 12.48 6.33 6.73
C ILE A 241 13.12 7.25 5.68
N ARG A 242 14.07 8.11 6.08
CA ARG A 242 14.82 8.93 5.12
C ARG A 242 15.54 8.07 4.09
N GLY A 243 16.21 7.00 4.52
CA GLY A 243 16.90 6.09 3.62
C GLY A 243 15.97 5.42 2.60
N VAL A 244 14.73 5.09 2.98
CA VAL A 244 13.71 4.55 2.06
C VAL A 244 13.25 5.63 1.06
N ILE A 245 13.02 6.86 1.52
CA ILE A 245 12.65 7.99 0.65
C ILE A 245 13.76 8.28 -0.37
N GLU A 246 15.01 8.37 0.09
CA GLU A 246 16.19 8.58 -0.76
C GLU A 246 16.38 7.45 -1.77
N ARG A 247 16.18 6.20 -1.34
CA ARG A 247 16.20 5.01 -2.21
C ARG A 247 15.17 5.15 -3.33
N GLY A 248 13.92 5.42 -3.00
CA GLY A 248 12.83 5.60 -3.97
C GLY A 248 13.11 6.75 -4.94
N TYR A 249 13.58 7.90 -4.43
CA TYR A 249 13.96 9.05 -5.25
C TYR A 249 15.07 8.71 -6.25
N ASN A 250 16.16 8.10 -5.77
CA ASN A 250 17.32 7.78 -6.61
C ASN A 250 16.99 6.75 -7.68
N GLU A 251 16.25 5.69 -7.34
CA GLU A 251 15.88 4.65 -8.29
C GLU A 251 14.89 5.14 -9.33
N THR A 252 13.91 5.94 -8.93
CA THR A 252 12.94 6.56 -9.86
C THR A 252 13.63 7.58 -10.77
N THR A 253 14.51 8.43 -10.23
CA THR A 253 15.28 9.39 -11.03
C THR A 253 16.19 8.70 -12.04
N ALA A 254 16.87 7.62 -11.63
CA ALA A 254 17.67 6.81 -12.53
C ALA A 254 16.84 6.16 -13.65
N MET A 255 15.62 5.70 -13.33
CA MET A 255 14.68 5.14 -14.31
C MET A 255 14.16 6.17 -15.32
N LEU A 256 13.94 7.40 -14.88
CA LEU A 256 13.48 8.51 -15.71
C LEU A 256 14.62 9.26 -16.41
N ARG A 257 15.88 8.90 -16.13
CA ARG A 257 17.05 9.58 -16.68
C ARG A 257 17.02 9.55 -18.21
N ASN A 258 17.22 10.72 -18.82
CA ASN A 258 17.18 10.92 -20.27
C ASN A 258 15.81 10.67 -20.93
N LYS A 259 14.74 10.41 -20.16
CA LYS A 259 13.39 10.30 -20.68
C LYS A 259 12.72 11.68 -20.67
N ARG A 260 12.27 12.14 -21.84
CA ARG A 260 11.43 13.36 -21.95
C ARG A 260 9.96 13.08 -21.62
N GLN A 261 9.54 11.82 -21.73
CA GLN A 261 8.19 11.35 -21.44
C GLN A 261 8.25 9.98 -20.77
N ILE A 262 7.25 9.65 -19.95
CA ILE A 262 7.11 8.33 -19.36
C ILE A 262 6.62 7.37 -20.45
N GLU A 263 7.39 6.32 -20.70
CA GLU A 263 7.00 5.22 -21.58
C GLU A 263 6.16 4.24 -20.78
N PHE A 264 4.89 4.13 -21.14
CA PHE A 264 4.02 3.11 -20.61
C PHE A 264 4.23 1.80 -21.36
N LYS A 265 4.21 0.68 -20.64
CA LYS A 265 4.15 -0.62 -21.29
C LYS A 265 2.75 -0.83 -21.84
N HIS A 266 2.67 -1.02 -23.14
CA HIS A 266 1.46 -1.46 -23.80
C HIS A 266 1.51 -2.98 -23.84
N ASP A 267 0.74 -3.67 -22.99
CA ASP A 267 0.80 -5.13 -22.88
C ASP A 267 0.15 -5.86 -24.09
N ALA A 268 0.10 -5.23 -25.27
CA ALA A 268 -0.71 -5.65 -26.42
C ALA A 268 0.07 -6.41 -27.51
N GLU A 269 1.33 -6.75 -27.29
CA GLU A 269 2.07 -7.61 -28.21
C GLU A 269 1.65 -9.08 -28.04
N GLU A 270 0.52 -9.42 -28.67
CA GLU A 270 0.28 -10.65 -29.46
C GLU A 270 -1.20 -10.69 -29.89
N VAL A 271 -1.64 -9.65 -30.59
CA VAL A 271 -2.85 -9.72 -31.41
C VAL A 271 -2.40 -9.39 -32.83
N LEU A 272 -1.77 -10.36 -33.48
CA LEU A 272 -1.73 -10.59 -34.94
C LEU A 272 -0.66 -11.67 -35.26
N ALA A 273 -1.07 -12.93 -35.19
CA ALA A 273 -0.65 -14.02 -36.06
C ALA A 273 -1.76 -15.08 -36.10
#